data_AF-A0A4Y9ZM59-F1
#
_entry.id   AF-A0A4Y9ZM59-F1
#
_cell.length_a   1.000
_cell.length_b   1.000
_cell.length_c   1.000
_cell.angle_alpha   90.00
_cell.angle_beta   90.00
_cell.angle_gamma   90.00
#
_symmetry.space_group_name_H-M   'P 1'
#
loop_
_entity.id
_entity.type
_entity.pdbx_description
1 polymer ?
#
loop_
_entity_poly.entity_id
_entity_poly.type
_entity_poly.pdbx_seq_one_letter_code
_entity_poly.pdbx_strand_id
1 'polypeptide(L)'
;MASEQEDNKVIIPSDDTFVKSVAGHIRSCAAGSSEPAHMYVETAGGVHSPTLSGTTQLDAYRPLFLPTILVGDSKLGGISSTIASYEALQLRGYIVDSILLFKDDYYRNWEYLTSYFAERGVSVSAFDPPPPRETENQKDVDATENYYQSLVPESQEGGLFGVLHTLDERHRQRIAELESMPQRTLDTVWWPFVQHGLVKDPQDVNVIDSATGDFFTVFTGHKVVREAIVEPALDLEQVLRRLEEVDVALGERLECLLWVCGGRGARKRRDDAASEGPGAEEGGDSLRAHGRQE
;
A
#
# COMPACT_ATOMS: atom_id res chain seq x y z
N MET A 1 -6.36 -46.07 -24.69
CA MET A 1 -5.18 -45.45 -24.06
C MET A 1 -5.62 -44.04 -23.67
N ALA A 2 -6.27 -43.91 -22.52
CA ALA A 2 -6.67 -42.62 -21.99
C ALA A 2 -5.41 -42.01 -21.37
N SER A 3 -4.99 -40.84 -21.85
CA SER A 3 -3.92 -40.08 -21.21
C SER A 3 -4.45 -39.56 -19.89
N GLU A 4 -3.98 -40.13 -18.79
CA GLU A 4 -4.08 -39.54 -17.47
C GLU A 4 -3.34 -38.20 -17.53
N GLN A 5 -4.08 -37.09 -17.64
CA GLN A 5 -3.55 -35.78 -17.32
C GLN A 5 -3.39 -35.77 -15.79
N GLU A 6 -2.15 -35.89 -15.33
CA GLU A 6 -1.81 -35.58 -13.94
C GLU A 6 -2.29 -34.16 -13.65
N ASP A 7 -3.35 -34.09 -12.86
CA ASP A 7 -3.93 -32.86 -12.35
C ASP A 7 -2.90 -32.25 -11.39
N ASN A 8 -1.98 -31.46 -11.95
CA ASN A 8 -0.92 -30.80 -11.19
C ASN A 8 -1.58 -29.73 -10.31
N LYS A 9 -2.09 -30.17 -9.17
CA LYS A 9 -2.88 -29.36 -8.23
C LYS A 9 -1.98 -28.28 -7.66
N VAL A 10 -2.02 -27.10 -8.27
CA VAL A 10 -1.31 -25.92 -7.81
C VAL A 10 -1.71 -25.65 -6.36
N ILE A 11 -0.76 -25.77 -5.44
CA ILE A 11 -0.97 -25.47 -4.03
C ILE A 11 -0.98 -23.94 -3.89
N ILE A 12 -2.15 -23.39 -3.62
CA ILE A 12 -2.33 -21.96 -3.39
C ILE A 12 -1.90 -21.64 -1.95
N PRO A 13 -0.95 -20.72 -1.72
CA PRO A 13 -0.55 -20.33 -0.37
C PRO A 13 -1.70 -19.61 0.35
N SER A 14 -1.78 -19.78 1.67
CA SER A 14 -2.69 -18.99 2.51
C SER A 14 -2.22 -17.54 2.63
N ASP A 15 -3.14 -16.64 2.99
CA ASP A 15 -2.79 -15.24 3.26
C ASP A 15 -1.76 -15.10 4.37
N ASP A 16 -1.86 -15.92 5.42
CA ASP A 16 -0.86 -15.94 6.50
C ASP A 16 0.54 -16.28 5.98
N THR A 17 0.64 -17.26 5.08
CA THR A 17 1.91 -17.62 4.43
C THR A 17 2.44 -16.48 3.58
N PHE A 18 1.57 -15.84 2.82
CA PHE A 18 1.88 -14.70 1.97
C PHE A 18 2.39 -13.50 2.80
N VAL A 19 1.63 -13.09 3.82
CA VAL A 19 1.98 -11.98 4.72
C VAL A 19 3.29 -12.23 5.45
N LYS A 20 3.50 -13.45 5.98
CA LYS A 20 4.76 -13.82 6.64
C LYS A 20 5.94 -13.74 5.69
N SER A 21 5.76 -14.12 4.43
CA SER A 21 6.78 -14.01 3.39
C SER A 21 7.12 -12.54 3.08
N VAL A 22 6.10 -11.69 2.88
CA VAL A 22 6.28 -10.24 2.67
C VAL A 22 6.98 -9.61 3.87
N ALA A 23 6.50 -9.86 5.10
CA ALA A 23 7.10 -9.35 6.32
C ALA A 23 8.55 -9.83 6.51
N GLY A 24 8.83 -11.10 6.21
CA GLY A 24 10.18 -11.66 6.25
C GLY A 24 11.12 -10.98 5.26
N HIS A 25 10.64 -10.71 4.05
CA HIS A 25 11.42 -9.98 3.05
C HIS A 25 11.71 -8.54 3.47
N ILE A 26 10.69 -7.81 3.95
CA ILE A 26 10.85 -6.46 4.50
C ILE A 26 11.93 -6.43 5.58
N ARG A 27 11.85 -7.35 6.56
CA ARG A 27 12.86 -7.45 7.64
C ARG A 27 14.26 -7.74 7.10
N SER A 28 14.38 -8.64 6.14
CA SER A 28 15.68 -8.96 5.54
C SER A 28 16.29 -7.76 4.82
N CYS A 29 15.49 -6.98 4.10
CA CYS A 29 15.95 -5.76 3.44
C CYS A 29 16.42 -4.71 4.46
N ALA A 30 15.61 -4.47 5.48
CA ALA A 30 15.91 -3.48 6.50
C ALA A 30 17.12 -3.85 7.38
N ALA A 31 17.31 -5.14 7.70
CA ALA A 31 18.53 -5.61 8.39
C ALA A 31 19.80 -5.45 7.54
N GLY A 32 19.66 -5.44 6.21
CA GLY A 32 20.76 -5.19 5.27
C GLY A 32 21.05 -3.72 5.01
N SER A 33 20.23 -2.80 5.49
CA SER A 33 20.41 -1.36 5.30
C SER A 33 21.14 -0.73 6.49
N SER A 34 22.22 0.02 6.21
CA SER A 34 22.92 0.81 7.22
C SER A 34 22.33 2.20 7.42
N GLU A 35 21.60 2.70 6.42
CA GLU A 35 21.00 4.04 6.40
C GLU A 35 19.46 3.93 6.35
N PRO A 36 18.73 4.99 6.74
CA PRO A 36 17.31 5.12 6.45
C PRO A 36 17.02 4.94 4.95
N ALA A 37 16.01 4.14 4.63
CA ALA A 37 15.62 3.79 3.28
C ALA A 37 14.09 3.71 3.16
N HIS A 38 13.59 3.71 1.93
CA HIS A 38 12.18 3.45 1.64
C HIS A 38 12.03 2.11 0.95
N MET A 39 10.94 1.42 1.25
CA MET A 39 10.54 0.20 0.56
C MET A 39 9.08 0.31 0.13
N TYR A 40 8.85 0.22 -1.17
CA TYR A 40 7.52 0.25 -1.74
C TYR A 40 7.02 -1.18 -1.96
N VAL A 41 5.87 -1.50 -1.39
CA VAL A 41 5.18 -2.77 -1.58
C VAL A 41 4.01 -2.53 -2.53
N GLU A 42 4.21 -2.82 -3.81
CA GLU A 42 3.16 -2.68 -4.83
C GLU A 42 2.14 -3.82 -4.73
N THR A 43 0.86 -3.46 -4.72
CA THR A 43 -0.27 -4.40 -4.79
C THR A 43 -0.68 -4.69 -6.24
N ALA A 44 -1.44 -5.76 -6.45
CA ALA A 44 -1.90 -6.17 -7.78
C ALA A 44 -3.34 -5.71 -8.06
N GLY A 45 -3.52 -4.68 -8.87
CA GLY A 45 -4.85 -4.20 -9.26
C GLY A 45 -5.48 -3.26 -8.23
N GLY A 46 -6.78 -3.42 -7.98
CA GLY A 46 -7.57 -2.55 -7.11
C GLY A 46 -7.45 -2.89 -5.62
N VAL A 47 -7.88 -1.99 -4.74
CA VAL A 47 -7.97 -2.25 -3.28
C VAL A 47 -8.70 -3.57 -2.95
N HIS A 48 -9.79 -3.87 -3.67
CA HIS A 48 -10.58 -5.10 -3.49
C HIS A 48 -10.26 -6.22 -4.47
N SER A 49 -9.18 -6.11 -5.24
CA SER A 49 -8.76 -7.23 -6.07
C SER A 49 -8.52 -8.47 -5.21
N PRO A 50 -8.95 -9.66 -5.65
CA PRO A 50 -8.76 -10.88 -4.90
C PRO A 50 -7.29 -11.30 -4.92
N THR A 51 -6.80 -11.82 -3.79
CA THR A 51 -5.51 -12.52 -3.71
C THR A 51 -5.62 -13.91 -4.34
N LEU A 52 -4.51 -14.64 -4.41
CA LEU A 52 -4.53 -16.03 -4.88
C LEU A 52 -5.41 -16.94 -4.02
N SER A 53 -5.55 -16.65 -2.72
CA SER A 53 -6.40 -17.41 -1.80
C SER A 53 -7.89 -17.07 -1.93
N GLY A 54 -8.23 -15.98 -2.63
CA GLY A 54 -9.60 -15.51 -2.87
C GLY A 54 -10.09 -14.44 -1.87
N THR A 55 -9.33 -14.10 -0.84
CA THR A 55 -9.61 -12.93 0.02
C THR A 55 -9.34 -11.63 -0.70
N THR A 56 -9.86 -10.51 -0.21
CA THR A 56 -9.51 -9.20 -0.81
C THR A 56 -8.11 -8.79 -0.37
N GLN A 57 -7.38 -8.07 -1.24
CA GLN A 57 -6.05 -7.54 -0.87
C GLN A 57 -6.10 -6.69 0.40
N LEU A 58 -7.12 -5.86 0.57
CA LEU A 58 -7.30 -5.08 1.80
C LEU A 58 -7.39 -5.95 3.07
N ASP A 59 -7.94 -7.16 2.99
CA ASP A 59 -8.01 -8.04 4.16
C ASP A 59 -6.68 -8.79 4.32
N ALA A 60 -6.08 -9.24 3.22
CA ALA A 60 -4.83 -10.00 3.23
C ALA A 60 -3.63 -9.18 3.74
N TYR A 61 -3.49 -7.92 3.33
CA TYR A 61 -2.35 -7.08 3.74
C TYR A 61 -2.54 -6.43 5.12
N ARG A 62 -3.75 -6.44 5.69
CA ARG A 62 -4.07 -5.73 6.94
C ARG A 62 -3.15 -6.06 8.12
N PRO A 63 -2.72 -7.33 8.34
CA PRO A 63 -1.82 -7.64 9.45
C PRO A 63 -0.45 -6.97 9.38
N LEU A 64 -0.01 -6.49 8.21
CA LEU A 64 1.26 -5.75 8.09
C LEU A 64 1.16 -4.30 8.61
N PHE A 65 -0.04 -3.73 8.65
CA PHE A 65 -0.32 -2.37 9.10
C PHE A 65 0.66 -1.31 8.55
N LEU A 66 0.93 -1.41 7.25
CA LEU A 66 1.82 -0.50 6.53
C LEU A 66 1.15 0.86 6.28
N PRO A 67 1.88 1.98 6.43
CA PRO A 67 1.50 3.26 5.85
C PRO A 67 1.19 3.09 4.35
N THR A 68 0.19 3.80 3.83
CA THR A 68 -0.38 3.51 2.49
C THR A 68 -0.43 4.74 1.61
N ILE A 69 -0.05 4.56 0.34
CA ILE A 69 -0.26 5.50 -0.76
C ILE A 69 -1.40 4.97 -1.64
N LEU A 70 -2.40 5.80 -1.87
CA LEU A 70 -3.52 5.48 -2.76
C LEU A 70 -3.34 6.19 -4.11
N VAL A 71 -3.32 5.44 -5.20
CA VAL A 71 -3.31 5.99 -6.56
C VAL A 71 -4.75 6.16 -7.06
N GLY A 72 -5.20 7.39 -7.18
CA GLY A 72 -6.53 7.76 -7.67
C GLY A 72 -6.70 7.62 -9.19
N ASP A 73 -7.94 7.71 -9.65
CA ASP A 73 -8.29 7.66 -11.08
C ASP A 73 -8.58 9.08 -11.62
N SER A 74 -7.87 9.47 -12.67
CA SER A 74 -8.00 10.78 -13.31
C SER A 74 -9.15 10.86 -14.31
N LYS A 75 -9.77 9.74 -14.68
CA LYS A 75 -10.80 9.65 -15.73
C LYS A 75 -12.21 9.96 -15.20
N LEU A 76 -13.20 9.93 -16.11
CA LEU A 76 -14.62 10.04 -15.74
C LEU A 76 -15.02 9.00 -14.70
N GLY A 77 -15.66 9.48 -13.62
CA GLY A 77 -16.05 8.67 -12.47
C GLY A 77 -14.91 8.44 -11.46
N GLY A 78 -13.70 8.92 -11.75
CA GLY A 78 -12.51 8.70 -10.95
C GLY A 78 -12.54 9.34 -9.57
N ILE A 79 -13.26 10.46 -9.41
CA ILE A 79 -13.54 11.06 -8.09
C ILE A 79 -14.23 10.04 -7.17
N SER A 80 -15.33 9.45 -7.66
CA SER A 80 -16.12 8.50 -6.88
C SER A 80 -15.34 7.22 -6.56
N SER A 81 -14.61 6.67 -7.53
CA SER A 81 -13.82 5.44 -7.29
C SER A 81 -12.66 5.68 -6.33
N THR A 82 -12.01 6.85 -6.40
CA THR A 82 -10.92 7.22 -5.49
C THR A 82 -11.44 7.37 -4.06
N ILE A 83 -12.56 8.08 -3.87
CA ILE A 83 -13.19 8.24 -2.55
C ILE A 83 -13.63 6.90 -1.99
N ALA A 84 -14.32 6.06 -2.78
CA ALA A 84 -14.75 4.74 -2.32
C ALA A 84 -13.57 3.83 -1.95
N SER A 85 -12.46 3.90 -2.70
CA SER A 85 -11.24 3.15 -2.38
C SER A 85 -10.60 3.63 -1.07
N TYR A 86 -10.54 4.95 -0.87
CA TYR A 86 -10.06 5.55 0.38
C TYR A 86 -10.94 5.14 1.56
N GLU A 87 -12.27 5.22 1.44
CA GLU A 87 -13.18 4.81 2.51
C GLU A 87 -13.03 3.31 2.84
N ALA A 88 -12.83 2.45 1.84
CA ALA A 88 -12.59 1.02 2.05
C ALA A 88 -11.28 0.73 2.82
N LEU A 89 -10.23 1.52 2.56
CA LEU A 89 -8.97 1.52 3.32
C LEU A 89 -9.21 1.98 4.76
N GLN A 90 -9.84 3.13 4.95
CA GLN A 90 -10.11 3.70 6.28
C GLN A 90 -11.00 2.78 7.14
N LEU A 91 -12.02 2.16 6.56
CA LEU A 91 -12.91 1.22 7.27
C LEU A 91 -12.18 0.00 7.82
N ARG A 92 -11.06 -0.38 7.21
CA ARG A 92 -10.19 -1.46 7.69
C ARG A 92 -9.06 -0.96 8.58
N GLY A 93 -9.03 0.33 8.86
CA GLY A 93 -8.04 0.97 9.70
C GLY A 93 -6.67 1.07 9.03
N TYR A 94 -6.59 1.18 7.70
CA TYR A 94 -5.36 1.61 7.06
C TYR A 94 -5.09 3.09 7.35
N ILE A 95 -3.82 3.49 7.29
CA ILE A 95 -3.39 4.88 7.33
C ILE A 95 -3.00 5.26 5.90
N VAL A 96 -3.75 6.19 5.30
CA VAL A 96 -3.44 6.72 3.96
C VAL A 96 -2.72 8.06 4.11
N ASP A 97 -1.42 8.07 3.83
CA ASP A 97 -0.58 9.26 4.02
C ASP A 97 -0.61 10.23 2.85
N SER A 98 -0.83 9.70 1.64
CA SER A 98 -0.82 10.48 0.42
C SER A 98 -1.70 9.83 -0.66
N ILE A 99 -2.29 10.68 -1.50
CA ILE A 99 -3.04 10.28 -2.68
C ILE A 99 -2.36 10.85 -3.92
N LEU A 100 -2.02 9.97 -4.86
CA LEU A 100 -1.37 10.34 -6.12
C LEU A 100 -2.33 10.12 -7.28
N LEU A 101 -2.32 10.98 -8.29
CA LEU A 101 -3.06 10.75 -9.52
C LEU A 101 -2.42 11.49 -10.70
N PHE A 102 -2.80 11.10 -11.91
CA PHE A 102 -2.43 11.88 -13.08
C PHE A 102 -3.37 13.09 -13.26
N LYS A 103 -2.85 14.14 -13.87
CA LYS A 103 -3.63 15.23 -14.41
C LYS A 103 -4.33 14.77 -15.69
N ASP A 104 -5.46 15.40 -15.92
CA ASP A 104 -6.38 15.24 -17.04
C ASP A 104 -7.10 16.57 -17.21
N ASP A 105 -6.60 17.42 -18.09
CA ASP A 105 -7.07 18.81 -18.27
C ASP A 105 -8.57 18.92 -18.58
N TYR A 106 -9.19 17.83 -19.03
CA TYR A 106 -10.62 17.76 -19.29
C TYR A 106 -11.43 17.49 -18.01
N TYR A 107 -11.12 16.44 -17.25
CA TYR A 107 -11.90 16.05 -16.07
C TYR A 107 -11.53 16.81 -14.80
N ARG A 108 -10.26 17.22 -14.65
CA ARG A 108 -9.81 18.04 -13.52
C ARG A 108 -10.08 17.44 -12.14
N ASN A 109 -10.10 16.10 -12.05
CA ASN A 109 -10.42 15.37 -10.81
C ASN A 109 -9.53 15.78 -9.62
N TRP A 110 -8.25 16.05 -9.85
CA TRP A 110 -7.32 16.41 -8.77
C TRP A 110 -7.76 17.69 -8.04
N GLU A 111 -8.32 18.67 -8.73
CA GLU A 111 -8.72 19.93 -8.10
C GLU A 111 -9.78 19.72 -7.03
N TYR A 112 -10.79 18.91 -7.35
CA TYR A 112 -11.82 18.53 -6.40
C TYR A 112 -11.23 17.68 -5.26
N LEU A 113 -10.46 16.64 -5.61
CA LEU A 113 -9.91 15.71 -4.63
C LEU A 113 -8.93 16.38 -3.66
N THR A 114 -8.12 17.34 -4.12
CA THR A 114 -7.22 18.11 -3.26
C THR A 114 -7.97 18.82 -2.14
N SER A 115 -9.03 19.57 -2.46
CA SER A 115 -9.85 20.20 -1.41
C SER A 115 -10.56 19.18 -0.52
N TYR A 116 -11.09 18.11 -1.11
CA TYR A 116 -11.84 17.08 -0.39
C TYR A 116 -10.97 16.36 0.66
N PHE A 117 -9.73 16.03 0.32
CA PHE A 117 -8.82 15.31 1.21
C PHE A 117 -8.04 16.23 2.15
N ALA A 118 -7.88 17.51 1.83
CA ALA A 118 -7.31 18.49 2.75
C ALA A 118 -8.10 18.58 4.06
N GLU A 119 -9.44 18.56 3.99
CA GLU A 119 -10.31 18.53 5.17
C GLU A 119 -10.13 17.28 6.05
N ARG A 120 -9.57 16.21 5.47
CA ARG A 120 -9.27 14.92 6.12
C ARG A 120 -7.79 14.79 6.49
N GLY A 121 -7.00 15.84 6.28
CA GLY A 121 -5.56 15.85 6.57
C GLY A 121 -4.72 14.97 5.66
N VAL A 122 -5.19 14.60 4.46
CA VAL A 122 -4.46 13.78 3.50
C VAL A 122 -4.05 14.63 2.30
N SER A 123 -2.77 14.56 1.91
CA SER A 123 -2.26 15.32 0.77
C SER A 123 -2.63 14.65 -0.55
N VAL A 124 -2.87 15.47 -1.58
CA VAL A 124 -3.15 15.01 -2.94
C VAL A 124 -2.13 15.63 -3.87
N SER A 125 -1.38 14.80 -4.59
CA SER A 125 -0.38 15.24 -5.57
C SER A 125 -0.73 14.75 -6.96
N ALA A 126 -0.78 15.67 -7.92
CA ALA A 126 -1.15 15.38 -9.30
C ALA A 126 0.04 15.57 -10.25
N PHE A 127 0.31 14.57 -11.06
CA PHE A 127 1.43 14.54 -12.02
C PHE A 127 0.93 14.57 -13.45
N ASP A 128 1.69 15.15 -14.37
CA ASP A 128 1.32 15.03 -15.79
C ASP A 128 1.34 13.55 -16.19
N PRO A 129 0.41 13.09 -17.06
CA PRO A 129 0.36 11.68 -17.43
C PRO A 129 1.62 11.28 -18.23
N PRO A 130 2.02 9.99 -18.19
CA PRO A 130 3.09 9.49 -19.04
C PRO A 130 2.73 9.68 -20.52
N PRO A 131 3.72 9.82 -21.41
CA PRO A 131 3.48 9.94 -22.84
C PRO A 131 2.70 8.74 -23.39
N PRO A 132 1.95 8.90 -24.50
CA PRO A 132 1.34 7.77 -25.19
C PRO A 132 2.40 6.75 -25.60
N ARG A 133 2.01 5.46 -25.58
CA ARG A 133 2.89 4.37 -25.99
C ARG A 133 3.32 4.53 -27.45
N GLU A 134 4.61 4.46 -27.70
CA GLU A 134 5.20 4.52 -29.03
C GLU A 134 5.20 3.13 -29.70
N THR A 135 5.10 3.11 -31.03
CA THR A 135 5.11 1.84 -31.79
C THR A 135 6.49 1.22 -31.89
N GLU A 136 7.54 2.05 -31.86
CA GLU A 136 8.93 1.62 -31.94
C GLU A 136 9.49 1.47 -30.52
N ASN A 137 9.95 0.27 -30.18
CA ASN A 137 10.40 -0.06 -28.82
C ASN A 137 11.46 0.91 -28.28
N GLN A 138 12.45 1.30 -29.10
CA GLN A 138 13.50 2.20 -28.63
C GLN A 138 12.94 3.59 -28.30
N LYS A 139 12.04 4.13 -29.13
CA LYS A 139 11.40 5.41 -28.87
C LYS A 139 10.48 5.38 -27.65
N ASP A 140 9.79 4.26 -27.41
CA ASP A 140 8.95 4.06 -26.23
C ASP A 140 9.78 4.08 -24.93
N VAL A 141 10.93 3.41 -24.96
CA VAL A 141 11.91 3.41 -23.86
C VAL A 141 12.46 4.82 -23.64
N ASP A 142 12.92 5.50 -24.70
CA ASP A 142 13.48 6.85 -24.60
C ASP A 142 12.44 7.85 -24.09
N ALA A 143 11.19 7.78 -24.57
CA ALA A 143 10.10 8.64 -24.13
C ALA A 143 9.74 8.41 -22.65
N THR A 144 9.71 7.15 -22.21
CA THR A 144 9.45 6.79 -20.82
C THR A 144 10.57 7.27 -19.89
N GLU A 145 11.83 7.11 -20.29
CA GLU A 145 12.99 7.58 -19.53
C GLU A 145 12.99 9.10 -19.40
N ASN A 146 12.73 9.82 -20.50
CA ASN A 146 12.60 11.28 -20.48
C ASN A 146 11.47 11.75 -19.55
N TYR A 147 10.36 11.02 -19.51
CA TYR A 147 9.26 11.30 -18.60
C TYR A 147 9.70 11.11 -17.13
N TYR A 148 10.40 10.03 -16.78
CA TYR A 148 10.92 9.86 -15.42
C TYR A 148 11.91 10.95 -15.03
N GLN A 149 12.82 11.33 -15.93
CA GLN A 149 13.77 12.43 -15.69
C GLN A 149 13.05 13.76 -15.46
N SER A 150 11.92 14.00 -16.14
CA SER A 150 11.11 15.21 -15.91
C SER A 150 10.48 15.27 -14.52
N LEU A 151 10.24 14.11 -13.89
CA LEU A 151 9.72 14.02 -12.52
C LEU A 151 10.80 14.16 -11.45
N VAL A 152 12.07 13.97 -11.81
CA VAL A 152 13.22 13.95 -10.90
C VAL A 152 14.29 14.96 -11.38
N PRO A 153 13.99 16.27 -11.42
CA PRO A 153 14.98 17.27 -11.84
C PRO A 153 16.18 17.31 -10.89
N GLU A 154 17.34 17.71 -11.42
CA GLU A 154 18.59 17.84 -10.63
C GLU A 154 18.47 18.78 -9.42
N SER A 155 17.55 19.75 -9.47
CA SER A 155 17.27 20.65 -8.34
C SER A 155 16.71 19.93 -7.12
N GLN A 156 16.19 18.70 -7.28
CA GLN A 156 15.46 17.96 -6.26
C GLN A 156 14.24 18.71 -5.71
N GLU A 157 13.66 19.57 -6.54
CA GLU A 157 12.45 20.33 -6.24
C GLU A 157 11.31 19.87 -7.14
N GLY A 158 10.08 19.85 -6.61
CA GLY A 158 8.89 19.53 -7.39
C GLY A 158 7.87 18.68 -6.63
N GLY A 159 6.80 18.30 -7.32
CA GLY A 159 5.68 17.55 -6.72
C GLY A 159 6.11 16.21 -6.12
N LEU A 160 7.01 15.48 -6.78
CA LEU A 160 7.47 14.17 -6.31
C LEU A 160 8.30 14.30 -5.02
N PHE A 161 9.24 15.24 -4.97
CA PHE A 161 10.02 15.51 -3.77
C PHE A 161 9.16 16.03 -2.62
N GLY A 162 8.11 16.81 -2.92
CA GLY A 162 7.10 17.19 -1.92
C GLY A 162 6.34 15.99 -1.35
N VAL A 163 6.01 15.00 -2.17
CA VAL A 163 5.44 13.73 -1.71
C VAL A 163 6.43 12.99 -0.81
N LEU A 164 7.68 12.80 -1.24
CA LEU A 164 8.70 12.12 -0.45
C LEU A 164 8.89 12.79 0.92
N HIS A 165 9.03 14.11 0.95
CA HIS A 165 9.13 14.87 2.19
C HIS A 165 7.91 14.69 3.10
N THR A 166 6.71 14.63 2.52
CA THR A 166 5.49 14.37 3.28
C THR A 166 5.51 12.98 3.91
N LEU A 167 5.93 11.96 3.16
CA LEU A 167 6.03 10.58 3.65
C LEU A 167 7.07 10.46 4.77
N ASP A 168 8.26 11.04 4.57
CA ASP A 168 9.30 11.14 5.61
C ASP A 168 8.78 11.79 6.90
N GLU A 169 8.05 12.90 6.78
CA GLU A 169 7.49 13.60 7.93
C GLU A 169 6.43 12.77 8.63
N ARG A 170 5.53 12.11 7.88
CA ARG A 170 4.50 11.23 8.45
C ARG A 170 5.09 10.05 9.20
N HIS A 171 6.10 9.42 8.60
CA HIS A 171 6.83 8.34 9.23
C HIS A 171 7.52 8.79 10.51
N ARG A 172 8.27 9.90 10.47
CA ARG A 172 8.93 10.47 11.66
C ARG A 172 7.92 10.82 12.76
N GLN A 173 6.80 11.43 12.38
CA GLN A 173 5.73 11.78 13.31
C GLN A 173 5.13 10.53 13.97
N ARG A 174 4.89 9.46 13.21
CA ARG A 174 4.40 8.19 13.74
C ARG A 174 5.37 7.57 14.75
N ILE A 175 6.67 7.54 14.44
CA ILE A 175 7.68 7.01 15.35
C ILE A 175 7.73 7.84 16.64
N ALA A 176 7.80 9.17 16.53
CA ALA A 176 7.81 10.05 17.71
C ALA A 176 6.53 9.92 18.57
N GLU A 177 5.38 9.69 17.92
CA GLU A 177 4.12 9.41 18.61
C GLU A 177 4.22 8.11 19.42
N LEU A 178 4.67 7.01 18.79
CA LEU A 178 4.85 5.71 19.46
C LEU A 178 5.86 5.75 20.61
N GLU A 179 6.98 6.44 20.41
CA GLU A 179 8.03 6.59 21.43
C GLU A 179 7.57 7.36 22.66
N SER A 180 6.69 8.34 22.48
CA SER A 180 6.19 9.16 23.58
C SER A 180 4.96 8.57 24.29
N MET A 181 4.29 7.58 23.69
CA MET A 181 3.11 6.93 24.28
C MET A 181 3.32 6.41 25.72
N PRO A 182 4.41 5.68 26.05
CA PRO A 182 4.62 5.14 27.40
C PRO A 182 4.60 6.22 28.48
N GLN A 183 5.39 7.28 28.30
CA GLN A 183 5.55 8.32 29.31
C GLN A 183 4.24 9.08 29.50
N ARG A 184 3.60 9.50 28.41
CA ARG A 184 2.30 10.19 28.49
C ARG A 184 1.25 9.33 29.18
N THR A 185 1.29 8.01 28.99
CA THR A 185 0.38 7.07 29.63
C THR A 185 0.61 7.04 31.15
N LEU A 186 1.86 6.94 31.61
CA LEU A 186 2.19 7.00 33.04
C LEU A 186 1.76 8.32 33.68
N ASP A 187 1.84 9.42 32.93
CA ASP A 187 1.51 10.75 33.42
C ASP A 187 0.00 11.01 33.51
N THR A 188 -0.81 10.31 32.71
CA THR A 188 -2.24 10.68 32.49
C THR A 188 -3.25 9.57 32.74
N VAL A 189 -2.87 8.31 32.60
CA VAL A 189 -3.79 7.18 32.65
C VAL A 189 -3.74 6.50 34.02
N TRP A 190 -4.92 6.25 34.59
CA TRP A 190 -5.08 5.40 35.76
C TRP A 190 -5.69 4.05 35.35
N TRP A 191 -4.86 3.01 35.26
CA TRP A 191 -5.33 1.68 34.87
C TRP A 191 -6.17 0.99 35.96
N PRO A 192 -7.26 0.30 35.57
CA PRO A 192 -8.00 -0.54 36.51
C PRO A 192 -7.15 -1.77 36.89
N PHE A 193 -7.28 -2.22 38.14
CA PHE A 193 -6.60 -3.44 38.65
C PHE A 193 -5.07 -3.44 38.56
N VAL A 194 -4.43 -2.29 38.38
CA VAL A 194 -2.96 -2.12 38.38
C VAL A 194 -2.53 -1.37 39.63
N GLN A 195 -1.54 -1.92 40.34
CA GLN A 195 -0.85 -1.20 41.41
C GLN A 195 0.22 -0.29 40.79
N HIS A 196 -0.12 0.96 40.48
CA HIS A 196 0.76 1.94 39.81
C HIS A 196 2.09 2.19 40.56
N GLY A 197 2.16 1.88 41.86
CA GLY A 197 3.43 1.88 42.60
C GLY A 197 4.45 0.84 42.13
N LEU A 198 4.07 -0.10 41.25
CA LEU A 198 4.94 -1.16 40.68
C LEU A 198 5.24 -0.97 39.18
N VAL A 199 4.55 -0.04 38.50
CA VAL A 199 4.72 0.28 37.07
C VAL A 199 5.09 1.75 37.01
N LYS A 200 6.40 2.04 36.99
CA LYS A 200 6.90 3.41 37.15
C LYS A 200 7.71 3.89 35.95
N ASP A 201 8.28 2.97 35.20
CA ASP A 201 9.18 3.30 34.12
C ASP A 201 8.48 3.09 32.76
N PRO A 202 8.76 3.93 31.75
CA PRO A 202 8.25 3.76 30.38
C PRO A 202 8.40 2.34 29.83
N GLN A 203 9.50 1.65 30.17
CA GLN A 203 9.79 0.27 29.76
C GLN A 203 8.76 -0.76 30.26
N ASP A 204 8.05 -0.46 31.34
CA ASP A 204 7.04 -1.33 31.94
C ASP A 204 5.70 -1.27 31.18
N VAL A 205 5.55 -0.30 30.25
CA VAL A 205 4.34 -0.07 29.48
C VAL A 205 4.45 -0.71 28.10
N ASN A 206 3.47 -1.55 27.74
CA ASN A 206 3.36 -2.09 26.38
C ASN A 206 2.65 -1.07 25.47
N VAL A 207 3.27 -0.74 24.33
CA VAL A 207 2.69 0.13 23.31
C VAL A 207 2.06 -0.74 22.23
N ILE A 208 0.73 -0.78 22.17
CA ILE A 208 -0.02 -1.52 21.15
C ILE A 208 -0.32 -0.54 20.01
N ASP A 209 0.33 -0.74 18.85
CA ASP A 209 0.16 0.10 17.65
C ASP A 209 -1.06 -0.33 16.84
N SER A 210 -1.31 -1.64 16.75
CA SER A 210 -2.49 -2.15 16.04
C SER A 210 -2.94 -3.51 16.57
N ALA A 211 -4.16 -3.91 16.24
CA ALA A 211 -4.68 -5.25 16.50
C ALA A 211 -5.37 -5.77 15.24
N THR A 212 -5.18 -7.06 14.91
CA THR A 212 -5.89 -7.73 13.81
C THR A 212 -6.19 -9.17 14.21
N GLY A 213 -7.48 -9.51 14.28
CA GLY A 213 -7.90 -10.80 14.85
C GLY A 213 -7.43 -10.96 16.29
N ASP A 214 -6.71 -12.05 16.56
CA ASP A 214 -6.18 -12.37 17.89
C ASP A 214 -4.75 -11.85 18.13
N PHE A 215 -4.19 -11.09 17.19
CA PHE A 215 -2.80 -10.62 17.25
C PHE A 215 -2.69 -9.12 17.48
N PHE A 216 -1.75 -8.73 18.35
CA PHE A 216 -1.35 -7.34 18.56
C PHE A 216 -0.03 -7.04 17.85
N THR A 217 0.04 -5.87 17.21
CA THR A 217 1.30 -5.26 16.79
C THR A 217 1.79 -4.38 17.92
N VAL A 218 2.96 -4.70 18.47
CA VAL A 218 3.52 -4.01 19.63
C VAL A 218 4.77 -3.25 19.21
N PHE A 219 4.82 -1.96 19.54
CA PHE A 219 6.03 -1.16 19.42
C PHE A 219 6.95 -1.44 20.61
N THR A 220 8.21 -1.75 20.31
CA THR A 220 9.22 -2.17 21.28
C THR A 220 10.33 -1.15 21.46
N GLY A 221 10.28 0.00 20.76
CA GLY A 221 11.43 0.91 20.62
C GLY A 221 11.96 1.53 21.90
N HIS A 222 11.10 1.65 22.90
CA HIS A 222 11.44 2.16 24.23
C HIS A 222 11.91 1.07 25.20
N LYS A 223 11.89 -0.21 24.82
CA LYS A 223 12.30 -1.32 25.69
C LYS A 223 13.80 -1.58 25.57
N VAL A 224 14.45 -1.78 26.71
CA VAL A 224 15.83 -2.27 26.75
C VAL A 224 15.83 -3.75 26.40
N VAL A 225 16.57 -4.14 25.35
CA VAL A 225 16.84 -5.56 25.04
C VAL A 225 17.65 -6.13 26.20
N ARG A 226 17.01 -6.89 27.08
CA ARG A 226 17.72 -7.68 28.09
C ARG A 226 18.07 -9.02 27.45
N GLU A 227 19.36 -9.31 27.28
CA GLU A 227 19.83 -10.67 27.01
C GLU A 227 19.28 -11.59 28.11
N ALA A 228 18.34 -12.46 27.74
CA ALA A 228 17.65 -13.32 28.68
C ALA A 228 18.64 -14.34 29.26
N ILE A 229 19.06 -14.11 30.51
CA ILE A 229 19.65 -15.16 31.35
C ILE A 229 18.55 -16.18 31.61
N VAL A 230 18.76 -17.37 31.05
CA VAL A 230 17.85 -18.51 31.07
C VAL A 230 17.63 -19.01 32.51
N GLU A 231 16.38 -19.06 32.96
CA GLU A 231 15.93 -20.05 33.94
C GLU A 231 14.69 -20.79 33.41
N PRO A 232 14.56 -22.11 33.67
CA PRO A 232 13.57 -22.94 33.02
C PRO A 232 12.27 -22.94 33.82
N ALA A 233 11.19 -22.48 33.19
CA ALA A 233 9.84 -22.86 33.56
C ALA A 233 9.07 -23.16 32.27
N LEU A 234 8.65 -24.42 32.14
CA LEU A 234 7.82 -24.92 31.04
C LEU A 234 6.50 -24.16 30.99
N ASP A 235 6.20 -23.51 29.87
CA ASP A 235 4.87 -23.58 29.26
C ASP A 235 4.92 -23.16 27.78
N LEU A 236 3.94 -23.60 27.01
CA LEU A 236 3.80 -23.60 25.54
C LEU A 236 4.06 -22.25 24.81
N GLU A 237 4.24 -21.15 25.53
CA GLU A 237 4.52 -19.80 24.99
C GLU A 237 5.92 -19.63 24.36
N GLN A 238 6.88 -20.50 24.70
CA GLN A 238 8.25 -20.36 24.19
C GLN A 238 8.39 -20.63 22.69
N VAL A 239 7.42 -21.33 22.07
CA VAL A 239 7.39 -21.54 20.62
C VAL A 239 6.83 -20.31 19.90
N LEU A 240 5.90 -19.57 20.53
CA LEU A 240 5.33 -18.33 19.98
C LEU A 240 6.33 -17.17 20.02
N ARG A 241 7.18 -17.10 21.06
CA ARG A 241 8.21 -16.05 21.18
C ARG A 241 9.25 -16.02 20.06
N ARG A 242 9.48 -17.12 19.34
CA ARG A 242 10.40 -17.12 18.19
C ARG A 242 9.87 -16.38 16.96
N LEU A 243 8.61 -15.95 16.97
CA LEU A 243 8.00 -15.12 15.93
C LEU A 243 7.75 -13.67 16.38
N GLU A 244 8.04 -13.32 17.65
CA GLU A 244 7.64 -12.04 18.28
C GLU A 244 8.80 -11.10 18.61
N GLU A 245 10.02 -11.35 18.14
CA GLU A 245 11.09 -10.34 18.19
C GLU A 245 10.91 -9.34 17.03
N VAL A 246 9.97 -8.40 17.22
CA VAL A 246 9.88 -7.18 16.42
C VAL A 246 11.02 -6.27 16.89
N ASP A 247 12.09 -6.29 16.11
CA ASP A 247 13.30 -5.54 16.40
C ASP A 247 13.09 -4.04 16.14
N VAL A 248 13.44 -3.25 17.15
CA VAL A 248 13.31 -1.80 17.28
C VAL A 248 14.07 -1.05 16.19
N ALA A 249 15.14 -1.64 15.69
CA ALA A 249 16.03 -1.00 14.71
C ALA A 249 15.41 -0.83 13.32
N LEU A 250 14.24 -1.43 13.05
CA LEU A 250 13.59 -1.39 11.74
C LEU A 250 12.80 -0.10 11.51
N GLY A 251 12.19 0.46 12.55
CA GLY A 251 11.31 1.63 12.46
C GLY A 251 12.03 2.93 12.12
N GLU A 252 13.30 3.09 12.49
CA GLU A 252 14.10 4.26 12.11
C GLU A 252 14.75 4.14 10.73
N ARG A 253 14.83 2.91 10.18
CA ARG A 253 15.70 2.61 9.03
C ARG A 253 14.96 2.26 7.75
N LEU A 254 13.68 1.91 7.82
CA LEU A 254 12.95 1.54 6.61
C LEU A 254 11.46 1.94 6.69
N GLU A 255 11.06 2.88 5.85
CA GLU A 255 9.65 3.21 5.65
C GLU A 255 9.05 2.26 4.60
N CYS A 256 8.17 1.36 5.02
CA CYS A 256 7.44 0.47 4.12
C CYS A 256 6.09 1.08 3.73
N LEU A 257 5.93 1.44 2.47
CA LEU A 257 4.68 2.00 1.96
C LEU A 257 3.94 0.96 1.12
N LEU A 258 2.70 0.66 1.50
CA LEU A 258 1.79 -0.10 0.65
C LEU A 258 1.31 0.81 -0.48
N TRP A 259 1.60 0.44 -1.72
CA TRP A 259 1.17 1.16 -2.90
C TRP A 259 -0.06 0.45 -3.47
N VAL A 260 -1.19 1.16 -3.51
CA VAL A 260 -2.47 0.59 -3.97
C VAL A 260 -3.11 1.44 -5.06
N CYS A 261 -3.53 0.80 -6.15
CA CYS A 261 -4.31 1.46 -7.19
C CYS A 261 -5.80 1.46 -6.83
N GLY A 262 -6.44 2.64 -6.83
CA GLY A 262 -7.88 2.84 -6.62
C GLY A 262 -8.69 2.88 -7.92
N GLY A 263 -8.02 2.80 -9.08
CA GLY A 263 -8.63 2.88 -10.40
C GLY A 263 -8.87 1.53 -11.07
N ARG A 264 -9.64 1.54 -12.16
CA ARG A 264 -9.79 0.36 -13.02
C ARG A 264 -8.43 0.01 -13.60
N GLY A 265 -7.84 -1.10 -13.14
CA GLY A 265 -6.55 -1.61 -13.60
C GLY A 265 -6.44 -1.58 -15.13
N ALA A 266 -5.27 -1.21 -15.63
CA ALA A 266 -4.99 -1.18 -17.05
C ALA A 266 -5.37 -2.53 -17.66
N ARG A 267 -6.36 -2.55 -18.57
CA ARG A 267 -6.66 -3.73 -19.37
C ARG A 267 -5.38 -4.09 -20.13
N LYS A 268 -4.79 -5.24 -19.80
CA LYS A 268 -3.84 -5.93 -20.69
C LYS A 268 -4.61 -6.27 -21.96
N ARG A 269 -4.53 -5.42 -22.99
CA ARG A 269 -5.03 -5.78 -24.33
C ARG A 269 -4.21 -6.99 -24.77
N ARG A 270 -4.89 -8.10 -25.07
CA ARG A 270 -4.27 -9.21 -25.78
C ARG A 270 -3.95 -8.72 -27.19
N ASP A 271 -2.71 -8.91 -27.60
CA ASP A 271 -2.29 -8.76 -28.98
C ASP A 271 -2.87 -9.93 -29.78
N ASP A 272 -4.07 -9.74 -30.35
CA ASP A 272 -4.59 -10.64 -31.38
C ASP A 272 -4.11 -10.13 -32.74
N ALA A 273 -2.96 -10.65 -33.18
CA ALA A 273 -2.57 -10.62 -34.57
C ALA A 273 -3.48 -11.58 -35.36
N ALA A 274 -4.36 -11.03 -36.19
CA ALA A 274 -5.05 -11.79 -37.23
C ALA A 274 -5.14 -10.94 -38.51
N SER A 275 -4.13 -11.15 -39.36
CA SER A 275 -4.12 -11.10 -40.82
C SER A 275 -5.26 -10.36 -41.55
N GLU A 276 -4.89 -9.29 -42.25
CA GLU A 276 -5.59 -8.81 -43.44
C GLU A 276 -5.49 -9.82 -44.59
N GLY A 277 -6.59 -10.00 -45.31
CA GLY A 277 -6.70 -10.69 -46.60
C GLY A 277 -8.12 -10.54 -47.19
N PRO A 278 -8.29 -10.45 -48.52
CA PRO A 278 -9.05 -9.35 -49.12
C PRO A 278 -10.47 -9.69 -49.63
N GLY A 279 -11.31 -8.65 -49.70
CA GLY A 279 -12.24 -8.37 -50.80
C GLY A 279 -13.46 -9.28 -51.02
N ALA A 280 -14.65 -8.78 -50.69
CA ALA A 280 -15.84 -8.97 -51.52
C ALA A 280 -16.82 -7.81 -51.30
N GLU A 281 -17.18 -7.19 -52.42
CA GLU A 281 -18.09 -6.07 -52.61
C GLU A 281 -19.57 -6.44 -52.42
N GLU A 282 -20.36 -5.38 -52.24
CA GLU A 282 -21.78 -5.19 -52.56
C GLU A 282 -22.88 -5.69 -51.61
N GLY A 283 -23.77 -4.74 -51.29
CA GLY A 283 -25.08 -5.00 -50.68
C GLY A 283 -25.56 -3.86 -49.78
N GLY A 284 -25.81 -2.68 -50.35
CA GLY A 284 -26.42 -1.58 -49.61
C GLY A 284 -27.84 -1.89 -49.18
N ASP A 285 -28.26 -1.35 -48.03
CA ASP A 285 -29.58 -0.75 -47.94
C ASP A 285 -29.63 0.34 -46.87
N SER A 286 -30.35 1.40 -47.22
CA SER A 286 -30.50 2.66 -46.53
C SER A 286 -31.81 2.66 -45.78
N LEU A 287 -31.82 2.81 -44.45
CA LEU A 287 -33.06 3.12 -43.72
C LEU A 287 -32.86 4.20 -42.65
N ARG A 288 -33.08 5.41 -43.15
CA ARG A 288 -33.62 6.64 -42.56
C ARG A 288 -34.07 6.63 -41.10
N ALA A 289 -33.62 7.70 -40.43
CA ALA A 289 -34.22 8.33 -39.27
C ALA A 289 -35.71 8.66 -39.46
N HIS A 290 -36.50 8.41 -38.41
CA HIS A 290 -37.72 9.14 -38.10
C HIS A 290 -37.74 9.47 -36.62
N GLY A 291 -37.65 10.77 -36.32
CA GLY A 291 -37.99 11.32 -35.02
C GLY A 291 -39.51 11.32 -34.82
N ARG A 292 -39.90 11.35 -33.55
CA ARG A 292 -41.17 11.95 -33.10
C ARG A 292 -40.94 12.62 -31.75
N GLN A 293 -41.23 13.92 -31.73
CA GLN A 293 -41.69 14.66 -30.57
C GLN A 293 -43.03 14.05 -30.12
N GLU A 294 -43.16 13.73 -28.84
CA GLU A 294 -43.96 14.46 -27.82
C GLU A 294 -43.55 13.95 -26.43
#